data_AF-A0A7U9X9N0-F1
#
_entry.id   AF-A0A7U9X9N0-F1
#
_cell.length_a   1.000
_cell.length_b   1.000
_cell.length_c   1.000
_cell.angle_alpha   90.00
_cell.angle_beta   90.00
_cell.angle_gamma   90.00
#
_symmetry.space_group_name_H-M   'P 1'
#
loop_
_entity.id
_entity.type
_entity.pdbx_description
1 polymer ?
#
loop_
_entity_poly.entity_id
_entity_poly.type
_entity_poly.pdbx_seq_one_letter_code
_entity_poly.pdbx_strand_id
1 'polypeptide(L)'
;MKKHQTIAEAGIMILSMAMIFLAGCTTEEQREAARQYREEAESFLEEGQYDEARKAMEQALEQTPEDEELLAASDKMNQEIDRKIDEINGYNATMEAARQAIEADDAAALDALQESDAGKALVKAAKETGSYLYMPEGGTSGKGIGFYTFNDCDCDQWYYGDYQEGKREGKGIWYYVSSHTEDKSLYKEVYNGDWSGDAPNGTGHQVIALGDTVDTDQDFQVENGLFYGTYDIQDTLEDGTAVTGKYELQKGKYVTISDEELEQNNFVVPAEPHLAIAFLYNEAGEIKSCTMVYAEDATRGVKHFY
;
A
#
# COMPACT_ATOMS: atom_id res chain seq x y z
N MET A 1 4.74 9.59 22.40
CA MET A 1 6.11 9.67 22.96
C MET A 1 7.09 9.75 21.79
N LYS A 2 7.56 10.97 21.50
CA LYS A 2 8.53 11.25 20.44
C LYS A 2 9.91 10.75 20.89
N LYS A 3 10.54 9.87 20.12
CA LYS A 3 12.00 9.69 20.18
C LYS A 3 12.61 10.65 19.17
N HIS A 4 13.07 11.79 19.68
CA HIS A 4 14.06 12.60 18.99
C HIS A 4 15.35 11.78 18.94
N GLN A 5 15.71 11.27 17.77
CA GLN A 5 17.09 10.89 17.50
C GLN A 5 17.81 12.16 17.05
N THR A 6 18.62 12.67 17.96
CA THR A 6 19.71 13.59 17.67
C THR A 6 20.52 13.03 16.51
N ILE A 7 20.57 13.78 15.42
CA ILE A 7 21.56 13.64 14.35
C ILE A 7 22.92 13.73 15.03
N ALA A 8 23.59 12.59 15.18
CA ALA A 8 25.02 12.59 15.43
C ALA A 8 25.63 12.99 14.08
N GLU A 9 26.19 14.20 14.04
CA GLU A 9 27.04 14.66 12.94
C GLU A 9 28.19 13.65 12.78
N ALA A 10 28.03 12.68 11.89
CA ALA A 10 29.14 11.89 11.39
C ALA A 10 29.97 12.84 10.53
N GLY A 11 31.01 13.39 11.16
CA GLY A 11 31.92 14.34 10.52
C GLY A 11 32.56 13.69 9.30
N ILE A 12 32.19 14.20 8.12
CA ILE A 12 32.87 13.94 6.86
C ILE A 12 34.30 14.47 7.01
N MET A 13 35.25 13.58 7.26
CA MET A 13 36.66 13.93 7.29
C MET A 13 37.18 13.85 5.85
N ILE A 14 37.07 14.97 5.11
CA ILE A 14 37.68 15.11 3.78
C ILE A 14 39.20 15.18 3.97
N LEU A 15 39.86 14.03 3.99
CA LEU A 15 41.33 13.92 3.92
C LEU A 15 41.77 14.22 2.49
N SER A 16 41.97 15.51 2.21
CA SER A 16 42.61 15.98 0.99
C SER A 16 44.12 15.72 1.08
N MET A 17 44.57 14.56 0.58
CA MET A 17 45.99 14.19 0.57
C MET A 17 46.54 14.19 -0.86
N ALA A 18 47.65 14.90 -1.03
CA ALA A 18 48.28 15.22 -2.30
C ALA A 18 48.87 13.97 -3.00
N MET A 19 48.49 13.76 -4.26
CA MET A 19 49.11 12.78 -5.16
C MET A 19 50.59 13.13 -5.40
N ILE A 20 51.49 12.39 -4.77
CA ILE A 20 52.92 12.37 -5.12
C ILE A 20 53.17 11.15 -6.00
N PHE A 21 53.25 11.38 -7.32
CA PHE A 21 53.71 10.39 -8.29
C PHE A 21 55.22 10.17 -8.16
N LEU A 22 55.64 9.14 -7.42
CA LEU A 22 56.97 8.55 -7.51
C LEU A 22 56.88 7.01 -7.44
N ALA A 23 57.03 6.39 -8.61
CA ALA A 23 57.35 4.98 -8.88
C ALA A 23 57.18 3.93 -7.75
N GLY A 24 56.12 3.12 -7.86
CA GLY A 24 56.20 1.66 -7.73
C GLY A 24 55.97 1.01 -6.37
N CYS A 25 55.74 1.75 -5.29
CA CYS A 25 55.36 1.17 -4.01
C CYS A 25 54.18 1.93 -3.41
N THR A 26 52.99 1.33 -3.44
CA THR A 26 51.84 1.76 -2.64
C THR A 26 52.25 1.86 -1.17
N THR A 27 52.00 3.01 -0.54
CA THR A 27 52.34 3.23 0.87
C THR A 27 51.33 2.52 1.79
N GLU A 28 51.71 2.24 3.04
CA GLU A 28 50.77 1.66 4.01
C GLU A 28 49.59 2.60 4.28
N GLU A 29 49.83 3.91 4.24
CA GLU A 29 48.80 4.95 4.35
C GLU A 29 47.80 4.91 3.18
N GLN A 30 48.27 4.71 1.94
CA GLN A 30 47.38 4.50 0.78
C GLN A 30 46.55 3.22 0.92
N ARG A 31 47.13 2.14 1.45
CA ARG A 31 46.38 0.89 1.70
C ARG A 31 45.35 1.03 2.82
N GLU A 32 45.63 1.85 3.83
CA GLU A 32 44.68 2.13 4.90
C GLU A 32 43.53 3.01 4.40
N ALA A 33 43.84 4.06 3.63
CA ALA A 33 42.83 4.89 2.98
C ALA A 33 41.94 4.09 2.01
N ALA A 34 42.53 3.22 1.18
CA ALA A 34 41.76 2.33 0.29
C ALA A 34 40.81 1.41 1.07
N ARG A 35 41.25 0.88 2.21
CA ARG A 35 40.41 0.04 3.08
C ARG A 35 39.23 0.83 3.65
N GLN A 36 39.46 2.06 4.12
CA GLN A 36 38.39 2.92 4.63
C GLN A 36 37.34 3.23 3.55
N TYR A 37 37.78 3.64 2.36
CA TYR A 37 36.87 3.91 1.24
C TYR A 37 36.10 2.65 0.80
N ARG A 38 36.72 1.48 0.85
CA ARG A 38 36.03 0.22 0.57
C ARG A 38 34.94 -0.08 1.61
N GLU A 39 35.22 0.11 2.90
CA GLU A 39 34.24 -0.06 3.98
C GLU A 39 33.07 0.93 3.84
N GLU A 40 33.35 2.18 3.47
CA GLU A 40 32.32 3.18 3.13
C GLU A 40 31.47 2.73 1.94
N ALA A 41 32.10 2.21 0.88
CA ALA A 41 31.39 1.71 -0.29
C ALA A 41 30.45 0.54 0.04
N GLU A 42 30.89 -0.39 0.90
CA GLU A 42 30.08 -1.50 1.39
C GLU A 42 28.90 -1.00 2.24
N SER A 43 29.12 -0.03 3.12
CA SER A 43 28.04 0.60 3.90
C SER A 43 27.01 1.28 3.00
N PHE A 44 27.46 2.04 2.00
CA PHE A 44 26.55 2.70 1.05
C PHE A 44 25.76 1.69 0.22
N LEU A 45 26.37 0.56 -0.16
CA LEU A 45 25.69 -0.51 -0.87
C LEU A 45 24.57 -1.13 -0.01
N GLU A 46 24.82 -1.38 1.27
CA GLU A 46 23.82 -1.89 2.23
C GLU A 46 22.67 -0.90 2.44
N GLU A 47 22.95 0.40 2.41
CA GLU A 47 21.95 1.47 2.52
C GLU A 47 21.20 1.75 1.20
N GLY A 48 21.54 1.06 0.10
CA GLY A 48 20.95 1.27 -1.22
C GLY A 48 21.39 2.57 -1.92
N GLN A 49 22.44 3.22 -1.41
CA GLN A 49 23.05 4.42 -1.96
C GLN A 49 24.06 4.05 -3.05
N TYR A 50 23.55 3.54 -4.18
CA TYR A 50 24.37 2.90 -5.21
C TYR A 50 25.38 3.85 -5.87
N ASP A 51 25.03 5.11 -6.08
CA ASP A 51 25.94 6.10 -6.67
C ASP A 51 27.07 6.47 -5.70
N GLU A 52 26.77 6.59 -4.42
CA GLU A 52 27.73 6.82 -3.35
C GLU A 52 28.66 5.61 -3.18
N ALA A 53 28.12 4.39 -3.23
CA ALA A 53 28.90 3.16 -3.17
C ALA A 53 29.94 3.08 -4.29
N ARG A 54 29.53 3.41 -5.53
CA ARG A 54 30.44 3.49 -6.69
C ARG A 54 31.54 4.51 -6.47
N LYS A 55 31.18 5.73 -6.06
CA LYS A 55 32.16 6.81 -5.83
C LYS A 55 33.17 6.45 -4.74
N ALA A 56 32.72 5.86 -3.64
CA ALA A 56 33.61 5.42 -2.57
C ALA A 56 34.56 4.31 -3.05
N MET A 57 34.06 3.34 -3.82
CA MET A 57 34.92 2.30 -4.40
C MET A 57 35.92 2.86 -5.44
N GLU A 58 35.51 3.85 -6.24
CA GLU A 58 36.43 4.58 -7.14
C GLU A 58 37.54 5.29 -6.35
N GLN A 59 37.20 5.94 -5.23
CA GLN A 59 38.18 6.57 -4.34
C GLN A 59 39.16 5.56 -3.74
N ALA A 60 38.69 4.35 -3.41
CA ALA A 60 39.56 3.27 -2.95
C ALA A 60 40.57 2.87 -4.05
N LEU A 61 40.10 2.70 -5.28
CA LEU A 61 40.94 2.36 -6.44
C LEU A 61 41.94 3.48 -6.77
N GLU A 62 41.61 4.75 -6.59
CA GLU A 62 42.55 5.86 -6.78
C GLU A 62 43.76 5.79 -5.84
N GLN A 63 43.59 5.26 -4.62
CA GLN A 63 44.69 5.07 -3.66
C GLN A 63 45.63 3.94 -4.08
N THR A 64 45.06 2.85 -4.62
CA THR A 64 45.80 1.64 -4.99
C THR A 64 45.37 1.08 -6.36
N PRO A 65 45.72 1.75 -7.48
CA PRO A 65 45.13 1.44 -8.80
C PRO A 65 45.52 0.08 -9.38
N GLU A 66 46.63 -0.49 -8.92
CA GLU A 66 47.17 -1.79 -9.39
C GLU A 66 46.83 -2.94 -8.43
N ASP A 67 46.02 -2.70 -7.39
CA ASP A 67 45.60 -3.74 -6.46
C ASP A 67 44.56 -4.67 -7.13
N GLU A 68 45.00 -5.86 -7.52
CA GLU A 68 44.15 -6.85 -8.20
C GLU A 68 42.95 -7.31 -7.35
N GLU A 69 43.11 -7.38 -6.02
CA GLU A 69 42.00 -7.77 -5.13
C GLU A 69 40.95 -6.67 -5.05
N LEU A 70 41.38 -5.41 -4.98
CA LEU A 70 40.47 -4.27 -4.96
C LEU A 70 39.76 -4.06 -6.30
N LEU A 71 40.47 -4.26 -7.42
CA LEU A 71 39.86 -4.26 -8.76
C LEU A 71 38.78 -5.33 -8.89
N ALA A 72 39.07 -6.57 -8.46
CA ALA A 72 38.09 -7.64 -8.48
C ALA A 72 36.89 -7.37 -7.54
N ALA A 73 37.13 -6.75 -6.38
CA ALA A 73 36.07 -6.33 -5.46
C ALA A 73 35.19 -5.24 -6.07
N SER A 74 35.78 -4.24 -6.74
CA SER A 74 35.06 -3.18 -7.44
C SER A 74 34.21 -3.73 -8.58
N ASP A 75 34.75 -4.62 -9.41
CA ASP A 75 34.00 -5.26 -10.49
C ASP A 75 32.79 -6.04 -9.96
N LYS A 76 32.98 -6.80 -8.87
CA LYS A 76 31.89 -7.54 -8.22
C LYS A 76 30.82 -6.62 -7.66
N MET A 77 31.22 -5.54 -6.97
CA MET A 77 30.29 -4.54 -6.43
C MET A 77 29.50 -3.87 -7.55
N ASN A 78 30.15 -3.48 -8.65
CA ASN A 78 29.49 -2.87 -9.79
C ASN A 78 28.45 -3.80 -10.44
N GLN A 79 28.78 -5.08 -10.60
CA GLN A 79 27.83 -6.09 -11.09
C GLN A 79 26.64 -6.27 -10.15
N GLU A 80 26.87 -6.23 -8.84
CA GLU A 80 25.80 -6.31 -7.85
C GLU A 80 24.89 -5.06 -7.90
N ILE A 81 25.48 -3.88 -8.00
CA ILE A 81 24.77 -2.61 -8.16
C ILE A 81 23.93 -2.62 -9.43
N ASP A 82 24.51 -3.01 -10.57
CA ASP A 82 23.78 -3.07 -11.85
C ASP A 82 22.58 -4.01 -11.75
N ARG A 83 22.78 -5.20 -11.17
CA ARG A 83 21.68 -6.16 -10.92
C ARG A 83 20.59 -5.55 -10.04
N LYS A 84 20.95 -4.82 -8.98
CA LYS A 84 19.99 -4.17 -8.08
C LYS A 84 19.22 -3.05 -8.77
N ILE A 85 19.90 -2.25 -9.59
CA ILE A 85 19.26 -1.21 -10.41
C ILE A 85 18.27 -1.83 -11.39
N ASP A 86 18.65 -2.92 -12.07
CA ASP A 86 17.76 -3.65 -12.97
C ASP A 86 16.54 -4.22 -12.26
N GLU A 87 16.70 -4.77 -11.05
CA GLU A 87 15.60 -5.23 -10.19
C GLU A 87 14.63 -4.08 -9.85
N ILE A 88 15.15 -2.94 -9.39
CA ILE A 88 14.36 -1.74 -9.05
C ILE A 88 13.63 -1.20 -10.27
N ASN A 89 14.30 -1.14 -11.42
CA ASN A 89 13.67 -0.73 -12.67
C ASN A 89 12.53 -1.67 -13.07
N GLY A 90 12.70 -2.97 -12.87
CA GLY A 90 11.65 -3.98 -13.05
C GLY A 90 10.44 -3.74 -12.15
N TYR A 91 10.68 -3.48 -10.85
CA TYR A 91 9.61 -3.16 -9.91
C TYR A 91 8.89 -1.88 -10.28
N ASN A 92 9.62 -0.80 -10.60
CA ASN A 92 9.04 0.48 -11.00
C ASN A 92 8.21 0.36 -12.27
N ALA A 93 8.61 -0.47 -13.24
CA ALA A 93 7.81 -0.76 -14.42
C ALA A 93 6.48 -1.47 -14.08
N THR A 94 6.51 -2.42 -13.14
CA THR A 94 5.29 -3.07 -12.60
C THR A 94 4.38 -2.06 -11.91
N MET A 95 4.94 -1.20 -11.04
CA MET A 95 4.17 -0.15 -10.36
C MET A 95 3.53 0.81 -11.37
N GLU A 96 4.24 1.18 -12.43
CA GLU A 96 3.72 2.05 -13.49
C GLU A 96 2.60 1.38 -14.30
N ALA A 97 2.71 0.09 -14.61
CA ALA A 97 1.63 -0.66 -15.24
C ALA A 97 0.38 -0.76 -14.33
N ALA A 98 0.57 -0.98 -13.03
CA ALA A 98 -0.52 -0.98 -12.06
C ALA A 98 -1.20 0.40 -11.97
N ARG A 99 -0.41 1.50 -11.99
CA ARG A 99 -0.93 2.87 -12.03
C ARG A 99 -1.86 3.07 -13.23
N GLN A 100 -1.42 2.65 -14.41
CA GLN A 100 -2.21 2.77 -15.65
C GLN A 100 -3.49 1.94 -15.59
N ALA A 101 -3.44 0.72 -15.04
CA ALA A 101 -4.62 -0.11 -14.84
C ALA A 101 -5.63 0.52 -13.87
N ILE A 102 -5.15 1.08 -12.74
CA ILE A 102 -6.00 1.77 -11.75
C ILE A 102 -6.64 3.02 -12.36
N GLU A 103 -5.88 3.84 -13.10
CA GLU A 103 -6.41 5.04 -13.78
C GLU A 103 -7.47 4.71 -14.83
N ALA A 104 -7.32 3.58 -15.52
CA ALA A 104 -8.28 3.09 -16.50
C ALA A 104 -9.45 2.29 -15.86
N ASP A 105 -9.38 2.07 -14.55
CA ASP A 105 -10.27 1.15 -13.80
C ASP A 105 -10.33 -0.27 -14.40
N ASP A 106 -9.19 -0.76 -14.91
CA ASP A 106 -9.03 -2.06 -15.54
C ASP A 106 -8.60 -3.12 -14.51
N ALA A 107 -9.58 -3.64 -13.77
CA ALA A 107 -9.39 -4.67 -12.77
C ALA A 107 -8.74 -5.95 -13.35
N ALA A 108 -9.09 -6.32 -14.59
CA ALA A 108 -8.56 -7.53 -15.22
C ALA A 108 -7.07 -7.39 -15.56
N ALA A 109 -6.65 -6.23 -16.06
CA ALA A 109 -5.24 -5.95 -16.29
C ALA A 109 -4.45 -5.93 -14.98
N LEU A 110 -5.01 -5.36 -13.92
CA LEU A 110 -4.36 -5.32 -12.61
C LEU A 110 -4.21 -6.73 -12.00
N ASP A 111 -5.25 -7.57 -12.06
CA ASP A 111 -5.20 -8.97 -11.59
C ASP A 111 -4.17 -9.79 -12.37
N ALA A 112 -4.17 -9.68 -13.70
CA ALA A 112 -3.18 -10.35 -14.55
C ALA A 112 -1.74 -9.90 -14.26
N LEU A 113 -1.55 -8.62 -13.93
CA LEU A 113 -0.24 -8.08 -13.54
C LEU A 113 0.23 -8.68 -12.21
N GLN A 114 -0.65 -8.77 -11.20
CA GLN A 114 -0.33 -9.40 -9.91
C GLN A 114 0.09 -10.85 -10.07
N GLU A 115 -0.59 -11.59 -10.95
CA GLU A 115 -0.30 -13.01 -11.21
C GLU A 115 0.93 -13.25 -12.09
N SER A 116 1.49 -12.21 -12.70
CA SER A 116 2.71 -12.31 -13.51
C SER A 116 3.95 -12.57 -12.65
N ASP A 117 5.02 -13.06 -13.27
CA ASP A 117 6.32 -13.22 -12.59
C ASP A 117 6.85 -11.89 -12.03
N ALA A 118 6.58 -10.77 -12.73
CA ALA A 118 6.96 -9.44 -12.29
C ALA A 118 6.16 -8.98 -11.06
N GLY A 119 4.84 -9.26 -11.03
CA GLY A 119 3.99 -9.03 -9.88
C GLY A 119 4.43 -9.85 -8.66
N LYS A 120 4.71 -11.14 -8.85
CA LYS A 120 5.21 -12.03 -7.80
C LYS A 120 6.58 -11.60 -7.25
N ALA A 121 7.46 -11.08 -8.11
CA ALA A 121 8.73 -10.51 -7.68
C ALA A 121 8.52 -9.24 -6.84
N LEU A 122 7.60 -8.36 -7.23
CA LEU A 122 7.22 -7.18 -6.45
C LEU A 122 6.64 -7.55 -5.08
N VAL A 123 5.76 -8.56 -5.01
CA VAL A 123 5.22 -9.07 -3.73
C VAL A 123 6.34 -9.50 -2.79
N LYS A 124 7.34 -10.23 -3.30
CA LYS A 124 8.47 -10.65 -2.50
C LYS A 124 9.26 -9.44 -1.96
N ALA A 125 9.50 -8.43 -2.79
CA ALA A 125 10.19 -7.22 -2.38
C ALA A 125 9.38 -6.44 -1.33
N ALA A 126 8.08 -6.26 -1.54
CA ALA A 126 7.21 -5.53 -0.62
C ALA A 126 7.06 -6.23 0.74
N LYS A 127 7.11 -7.57 0.80
CA LYS A 127 7.03 -8.32 2.06
C LYS A 127 8.20 -8.07 3.01
N GLU A 128 9.35 -7.62 2.53
CA GLU A 128 10.51 -7.29 3.39
C GLU A 128 10.25 -6.05 4.26
N THR A 129 9.46 -5.10 3.75
CA THR A 129 9.16 -3.80 4.38
C THR A 129 7.68 -3.62 4.75
N GLY A 130 6.81 -4.52 4.30
CA GLY A 130 5.35 -4.44 4.36
C GLY A 130 4.72 -3.67 3.18
N SER A 131 5.51 -2.89 2.43
CA SER A 131 5.02 -2.15 1.26
C SER A 131 6.14 -1.74 0.32
N TYR A 132 5.79 -1.51 -0.95
CA TYR A 132 6.66 -0.88 -1.95
C TYR A 132 6.02 0.42 -2.43
N LEU A 133 6.74 1.54 -2.32
CA LEU A 133 6.27 2.86 -2.76
C LEU A 133 7.07 3.31 -3.99
N TYR A 134 6.36 3.73 -5.03
CA TYR A 134 6.94 4.32 -6.22
C TYR A 134 6.40 5.73 -6.46
N MET A 135 7.33 6.69 -6.49
CA MET A 135 7.07 8.10 -6.79
C MET A 135 7.72 8.42 -8.15
N PRO A 136 6.95 8.58 -9.25
CA PRO A 136 7.52 8.84 -10.57
C PRO A 136 8.39 10.10 -10.64
N GLU A 137 8.01 11.15 -9.91
CA GLU A 137 8.77 12.41 -9.82
C GLU A 137 9.88 12.37 -8.76
N GLY A 138 10.03 11.25 -8.05
CA GLY A 138 10.94 11.09 -6.91
C GLY A 138 10.46 11.77 -5.63
N GLY A 139 11.25 11.64 -4.56
CA GLY A 139 10.94 12.22 -3.25
C GLY A 139 9.88 11.43 -2.47
N THR A 140 9.22 12.11 -1.52
CA THR A 140 8.24 11.51 -0.60
C THR A 140 6.88 12.21 -0.62
N SER A 141 6.69 13.20 -1.49
CA SER A 141 5.44 13.96 -1.61
C SER A 141 5.08 14.17 -3.07
N GLY A 142 3.79 14.28 -3.38
CA GLY A 142 3.27 14.37 -4.74
C GLY A 142 2.41 13.16 -5.10
N LYS A 143 2.17 12.92 -6.39
CA LYS A 143 1.42 11.74 -6.83
C LYS A 143 2.31 10.51 -6.88
N GLY A 144 1.84 9.41 -6.31
CA GLY A 144 2.56 8.14 -6.26
C GLY A 144 1.65 6.94 -6.24
N ILE A 145 2.25 5.77 -6.36
CA ILE A 145 1.59 4.48 -6.22
C ILE A 145 2.29 3.64 -5.16
N GLY A 146 1.51 3.07 -4.25
CA GLY A 146 1.97 2.14 -3.22
C GLY A 146 1.35 0.76 -3.41
N PHE A 147 2.15 -0.28 -3.14
CA PHE A 147 1.73 -1.67 -3.09
C PHE A 147 1.93 -2.18 -1.66
N TYR A 148 0.85 -2.65 -1.03
CA TYR A 148 0.80 -2.98 0.39
C TYR A 148 0.52 -4.47 0.56
N THR A 149 1.38 -5.13 1.32
CA THR A 149 1.25 -6.56 1.63
C THR A 149 1.00 -6.71 3.12
N PHE A 150 0.09 -7.60 3.51
CA PHE A 150 -0.24 -7.85 4.90
C PHE A 150 0.12 -9.29 5.27
N ASN A 151 0.72 -9.49 6.45
CA ASN A 151 1.14 -10.84 6.87
C ASN A 151 -0.05 -11.76 7.22
N ASP A 152 -1.20 -11.15 7.50
CA ASP A 152 -2.37 -11.83 8.10
C ASP A 152 -3.45 -12.14 7.05
N CYS A 153 -3.23 -11.78 5.78
CA CYS A 153 -4.11 -12.12 4.66
C CYS A 153 -3.29 -12.27 3.36
N ASP A 154 -3.75 -13.12 2.44
CA ASP A 154 -3.30 -13.11 1.04
C ASP A 154 -4.06 -12.02 0.26
N CYS A 155 -3.97 -10.78 0.74
CA CYS A 155 -4.69 -9.65 0.15
C CYS A 155 -3.75 -8.47 -0.07
N ASP A 156 -3.04 -8.52 -1.20
CA ASP A 156 -2.18 -7.44 -1.63
C ASP A 156 -3.03 -6.29 -2.19
N GLN A 157 -2.75 -5.06 -1.76
CA GLN A 157 -3.61 -3.90 -2.05
C GLN A 157 -2.81 -2.75 -2.63
N TRP A 158 -3.44 -1.97 -3.50
CA TRP A 158 -2.82 -0.84 -4.18
C TRP A 158 -3.39 0.48 -3.67
N TYR A 159 -2.53 1.49 -3.59
CA TYR A 159 -2.94 2.88 -3.48
C TYR A 159 -2.38 3.67 -4.64
N TYR A 160 -3.19 4.47 -5.31
CA TYR A 160 -2.72 5.49 -6.23
C TYR A 160 -3.32 6.85 -5.85
N GLY A 161 -2.47 7.82 -5.56
CA GLY A 161 -2.96 9.11 -5.09
C GLY A 161 -1.88 10.05 -4.61
N ASP A 162 -2.33 11.04 -3.85
CA ASP A 162 -1.49 12.08 -3.29
C ASP A 162 -0.79 11.59 -2.01
N TYR A 163 0.49 11.90 -1.90
CA TYR A 163 1.33 11.63 -0.73
C TYR A 163 1.90 12.93 -0.16
N GLN A 164 2.04 12.96 1.17
CA GLN A 164 2.80 13.96 1.91
C GLN A 164 3.75 13.25 2.89
N GLU A 165 5.05 13.46 2.70
CA GLU A 165 6.11 12.87 3.55
C GLU A 165 5.99 11.34 3.71
N GLY A 166 5.65 10.66 2.61
CA GLY A 166 5.51 9.20 2.52
C GLY A 166 4.17 8.68 3.01
N LYS A 167 3.26 9.56 3.44
CA LYS A 167 1.91 9.20 3.91
C LYS A 167 0.86 9.56 2.88
N ARG A 168 -0.20 8.76 2.79
CA ARG A 168 -1.36 9.04 1.93
C ARG A 168 -2.11 10.24 2.49
N GLU A 169 -2.25 11.29 1.68
CA GLU A 169 -2.77 12.60 2.08
C GLU A 169 -3.33 13.33 0.86
N GLY A 170 -4.60 13.77 0.89
CA GLY A 170 -5.26 14.41 -0.24
C GLY A 170 -6.21 13.45 -0.96
N LYS A 171 -6.17 13.40 -2.29
CA LYS A 171 -7.06 12.52 -3.08
C LYS A 171 -6.34 11.23 -3.47
N GLY A 172 -7.03 10.10 -3.33
CA GLY A 172 -6.45 8.81 -3.73
C GLY A 172 -7.45 7.68 -3.86
N ILE A 173 -7.00 6.65 -4.56
CA ILE A 173 -7.73 5.43 -4.89
C ILE A 173 -7.03 4.28 -4.16
N TRP A 174 -7.77 3.60 -3.29
CA TRP A 174 -7.40 2.29 -2.78
C TRP A 174 -8.07 1.20 -3.61
N TYR A 175 -7.30 0.23 -4.06
CA TYR A 175 -7.74 -0.74 -5.05
C TYR A 175 -7.30 -2.14 -4.64
N TYR A 176 -8.26 -3.06 -4.58
CA TYR A 176 -8.04 -4.47 -4.40
C TYR A 176 -8.74 -5.25 -5.50
N VAL A 177 -8.04 -6.24 -6.06
CA VAL A 177 -8.59 -7.13 -7.08
C VAL A 177 -8.06 -8.54 -6.87
N SER A 178 -8.92 -9.54 -7.07
CA SER A 178 -8.51 -10.94 -7.02
C SER A 178 -9.45 -11.84 -7.81
N SER A 179 -8.87 -12.73 -8.64
CA SER A 179 -9.57 -13.86 -9.26
C SER A 179 -9.58 -15.15 -8.39
N HIS A 180 -9.11 -15.07 -7.14
CA HIS A 180 -9.06 -16.20 -6.20
C HIS A 180 -10.38 -16.44 -5.44
N THR A 181 -11.52 -16.15 -6.08
CA THR A 181 -12.85 -16.46 -5.53
C THR A 181 -13.19 -17.94 -5.74
N GLU A 182 -14.24 -18.42 -5.05
CA GLU A 182 -14.70 -19.80 -5.17
C GLU A 182 -15.17 -20.14 -6.60
N ASP A 183 -15.85 -19.18 -7.25
CA ASP A 183 -16.41 -19.31 -8.60
C ASP A 183 -15.47 -18.83 -9.71
N LYS A 184 -14.27 -18.34 -9.37
CA LYS A 184 -13.28 -17.73 -10.28
C LYS A 184 -13.73 -16.42 -10.94
N SER A 185 -14.84 -15.85 -10.51
CA SER A 185 -15.21 -14.48 -10.87
C SER A 185 -14.19 -13.49 -10.32
N LEU A 186 -14.01 -12.37 -11.03
CA LEU A 186 -13.10 -11.33 -10.59
C LEU A 186 -13.76 -10.53 -9.45
N TYR A 187 -13.17 -10.58 -8.26
CA TYR A 187 -13.53 -9.70 -7.16
C TYR A 187 -12.79 -8.37 -7.30
N LYS A 188 -13.50 -7.26 -7.12
CA LYS A 188 -12.97 -5.90 -7.16
C LYS A 188 -13.54 -5.12 -5.99
N GLU A 189 -12.67 -4.46 -5.24
CA GLU A 189 -13.01 -3.52 -4.17
C GLU A 189 -12.19 -2.23 -4.37
N VAL A 190 -12.87 -1.11 -4.59
CA VAL A 190 -12.25 0.18 -4.87
C VAL A 190 -12.83 1.24 -3.96
N TYR A 191 -11.98 2.03 -3.32
CA TYR A 191 -12.35 3.24 -2.62
C TYR A 191 -11.62 4.44 -3.23
N ASN A 192 -12.36 5.43 -3.71
CA ASN A 192 -11.80 6.68 -4.26
C ASN A 192 -12.28 7.86 -3.42
N GLY A 193 -11.38 8.56 -2.74
CA GLY A 193 -11.79 9.58 -1.79
C GLY A 193 -10.69 10.47 -1.23
N ASP A 194 -11.04 11.16 -0.17
CA ASP A 194 -10.17 11.98 0.66
C ASP A 194 -9.36 11.14 1.65
N TRP A 195 -8.11 11.53 1.85
CA TRP A 195 -7.13 10.86 2.71
C TRP A 195 -6.46 11.88 3.61
N SER A 196 -6.23 11.51 4.87
CA SER A 196 -5.36 12.27 5.75
C SER A 196 -4.68 11.34 6.76
N GLY A 197 -3.37 11.51 6.90
CA GLY A 197 -2.57 10.75 7.86
C GLY A 197 -2.66 9.23 7.67
N ASP A 198 -2.56 8.75 6.43
CA ASP A 198 -2.64 7.33 6.06
C ASP A 198 -4.01 6.66 6.26
N ALA A 199 -5.07 7.43 6.42
CA ALA A 199 -6.43 6.92 6.52
C ALA A 199 -7.39 7.67 5.59
N PRO A 200 -8.43 6.99 5.06
CA PRO A 200 -9.58 7.65 4.46
C PRO A 200 -10.18 8.69 5.43
N ASN A 201 -10.35 9.94 5.01
CA ASN A 201 -10.80 11.02 5.89
C ASN A 201 -11.43 12.18 5.11
N GLY A 202 -12.75 12.27 5.13
CA GLY A 202 -13.55 13.21 4.35
C GLY A 202 -14.65 12.48 3.58
N THR A 203 -14.71 12.72 2.27
CA THR A 203 -15.68 12.08 1.38
C THR A 203 -15.00 11.06 0.49
N GLY A 204 -15.66 9.93 0.22
CA GLY A 204 -15.19 8.99 -0.78
C GLY A 204 -16.30 8.10 -1.30
N HIS A 205 -16.01 7.43 -2.40
CA HIS A 205 -16.91 6.56 -3.11
C HIS A 205 -16.34 5.14 -3.10
N GLN A 206 -17.14 4.15 -2.72
CA GLN A 206 -16.74 2.75 -2.70
C GLN A 206 -17.53 1.93 -3.72
N VAL A 207 -16.81 1.10 -4.48
CA VAL A 207 -17.37 0.09 -5.38
C VAL A 207 -16.88 -1.29 -4.96
N ILE A 208 -17.80 -2.23 -4.77
CA ILE A 208 -17.52 -3.65 -4.54
C ILE A 208 -18.28 -4.46 -5.57
N ALA A 209 -17.56 -5.30 -6.33
CA ALA A 209 -18.14 -6.13 -7.37
C ALA A 209 -17.52 -7.53 -7.40
N LEU A 210 -18.35 -8.51 -7.77
CA LEU A 210 -17.97 -9.90 -8.03
C LEU A 210 -18.46 -10.28 -9.43
N GLY A 211 -17.54 -10.34 -10.40
CA GLY A 211 -17.90 -10.52 -11.80
C GLY A 211 -18.77 -9.37 -12.31
N ASP A 212 -19.95 -9.69 -12.86
CA ASP A 212 -20.92 -8.70 -13.35
C ASP A 212 -21.87 -8.18 -12.24
N THR A 213 -21.77 -8.71 -11.02
CA THR A 213 -22.62 -8.34 -9.89
C THR A 213 -21.96 -7.24 -9.07
N VAL A 214 -22.67 -6.12 -8.89
CA VAL A 214 -22.25 -5.01 -8.01
C VAL A 214 -22.96 -5.15 -6.69
N ASP A 215 -22.20 -5.26 -5.61
CA ASP A 215 -22.69 -5.35 -4.23
C ASP A 215 -22.75 -3.96 -3.57
N THR A 216 -21.73 -3.14 -3.80
CA THR A 216 -21.68 -1.76 -3.30
C THR A 216 -21.28 -0.81 -4.42
N ASP A 217 -21.97 0.32 -4.52
CA ASP A 217 -21.65 1.47 -5.38
C ASP A 217 -22.24 2.72 -4.67
N GLN A 218 -21.44 3.32 -3.79
CA GLN A 218 -21.98 4.28 -2.83
C GLN A 218 -20.95 5.32 -2.35
N ASP A 219 -21.44 6.56 -2.15
CA ASP A 219 -20.70 7.61 -1.47
C ASP A 219 -20.80 7.49 0.06
N PHE A 220 -19.66 7.63 0.73
CA PHE A 220 -19.54 7.60 2.19
C PHE A 220 -18.90 8.88 2.75
N GLN A 221 -19.34 9.24 3.96
CA GLN A 221 -18.58 10.10 4.86
C GLN A 221 -17.65 9.23 5.70
N VAL A 222 -16.39 9.62 5.78
CA VAL A 222 -15.34 8.83 6.43
C VAL A 222 -14.56 9.71 7.39
N GLU A 223 -14.31 9.24 8.61
CA GLU A 223 -13.46 9.92 9.58
C GLU A 223 -12.45 8.91 10.14
N ASN A 224 -11.16 9.15 9.88
CA ASN A 224 -10.05 8.29 10.30
C ASN A 224 -10.25 6.81 9.93
N GLY A 225 -10.59 6.54 8.66
CA GLY A 225 -10.81 5.20 8.12
C GLY A 225 -12.16 4.58 8.45
N LEU A 226 -13.00 5.25 9.25
CA LEU A 226 -14.28 4.73 9.69
C LEU A 226 -15.43 5.43 8.98
N PHE A 227 -16.38 4.65 8.46
CA PHE A 227 -17.57 5.18 7.81
C PHE A 227 -18.60 5.73 8.82
N TYR A 228 -19.28 6.80 8.42
CA TYR A 228 -20.32 7.49 9.20
C TYR A 228 -21.49 7.90 8.32
N GLY A 229 -22.70 7.94 8.86
CA GLY A 229 -23.86 8.54 8.20
C GLY A 229 -25.01 7.57 8.00
N THR A 230 -26.11 8.07 7.45
CA THR A 230 -27.31 7.28 7.16
C THR A 230 -27.40 7.00 5.66
N TYR A 231 -27.60 5.74 5.32
CA TYR A 231 -27.54 5.25 3.95
C TYR A 231 -28.74 4.37 3.63
N ASP A 232 -29.11 4.34 2.35
CA ASP A 232 -30.20 3.50 1.86
C ASP A 232 -29.68 2.08 1.58
N ILE A 233 -30.47 1.05 1.89
CA ILE A 233 -30.24 -0.34 1.47
C ILE A 233 -31.22 -0.65 0.36
N GLN A 234 -30.74 -1.30 -0.71
CA GLN A 234 -31.55 -1.99 -1.69
C GLN A 234 -30.99 -3.40 -1.85
N ASP A 235 -31.82 -4.42 -1.64
CA ASP A 235 -31.39 -5.82 -1.67
C ASP A 235 -32.51 -6.72 -2.24
N THR A 236 -32.23 -7.98 -2.49
CA THR A 236 -33.21 -9.00 -2.89
C THR A 236 -33.01 -10.26 -2.05
N LEU A 237 -34.05 -10.66 -1.31
CA LEU A 237 -34.03 -11.89 -0.52
C LEU A 237 -33.88 -13.14 -1.42
N GLU A 238 -33.51 -14.27 -0.83
CA GLU A 238 -33.36 -15.57 -1.52
C GLU A 238 -34.61 -15.99 -2.31
N ASP A 239 -35.80 -15.54 -1.91
CA ASP A 239 -37.06 -15.81 -2.60
C ASP A 239 -37.38 -14.84 -3.75
N GLY A 240 -36.49 -13.88 -4.03
CA GLY A 240 -36.64 -12.86 -5.06
C GLY A 240 -37.35 -11.59 -4.58
N THR A 241 -37.69 -11.46 -3.30
CA THR A 241 -38.34 -10.26 -2.76
C THR A 241 -37.37 -9.10 -2.67
N ALA A 242 -37.65 -8.01 -3.38
CA ALA A 242 -36.89 -6.77 -3.26
C ALA A 242 -37.10 -6.10 -1.90
N VAL A 243 -36.01 -5.71 -1.26
CA VAL A 243 -35.94 -5.00 0.03
C VAL A 243 -35.40 -3.60 -0.17
N THR A 244 -36.02 -2.63 0.52
CA THR A 244 -35.47 -1.28 0.65
C THR A 244 -35.50 -0.83 2.10
N GLY A 245 -34.41 -0.26 2.61
CA GLY A 245 -34.31 0.19 4.00
C GLY A 245 -33.32 1.33 4.20
N LYS A 246 -33.06 1.68 5.46
CA LYS A 246 -31.99 2.60 5.85
C LYS A 246 -31.16 2.02 6.99
N TYR A 247 -29.88 2.35 7.02
CA TYR A 247 -28.99 2.03 8.13
C TYR A 247 -28.12 3.24 8.49
N GLU A 248 -27.69 3.31 9.75
CA GLU A 248 -26.73 4.31 10.21
C GLU A 248 -25.39 3.63 10.53
N LEU A 249 -24.30 4.23 10.06
CA LEU A 249 -22.94 3.89 10.47
C LEU A 249 -22.43 4.94 11.46
N GLN A 250 -21.87 4.47 12.57
CA GLN A 250 -21.11 5.29 13.51
C GLN A 250 -19.81 4.57 13.87
N LYS A 251 -18.67 5.19 13.58
CA LYS A 251 -17.34 4.57 13.80
C LYS A 251 -17.21 3.21 13.09
N GLY A 252 -17.73 3.11 11.86
CA GLY A 252 -17.71 1.88 11.08
C GLY A 252 -18.65 0.78 11.59
N LYS A 253 -19.45 1.03 12.64
CA LYS A 253 -20.42 0.08 13.17
C LYS A 253 -21.82 0.46 12.71
N TYR A 254 -22.59 -0.53 12.28
CA TYR A 254 -24.02 -0.36 12.17
C TYR A 254 -24.59 0.01 13.55
N VAL A 255 -25.31 1.12 13.58
CA VAL A 255 -26.16 1.47 14.71
C VAL A 255 -27.54 0.93 14.36
N THR A 256 -27.90 -0.19 14.99
CA THR A 256 -29.27 -0.70 14.90
C THR A 256 -30.18 0.15 15.76
N ILE A 257 -31.43 0.26 15.31
CA ILE A 257 -32.52 0.95 16.00
C ILE A 257 -32.61 0.49 17.48
N SER A 258 -33.00 1.39 18.40
CA SER A 258 -33.08 1.07 19.83
C SER A 258 -34.11 -0.04 20.13
N ASP A 259 -33.89 -0.78 21.22
CA ASP A 259 -34.82 -1.80 21.72
C ASP A 259 -36.26 -1.26 21.89
N GLU A 260 -36.40 -0.01 22.33
CA GLU A 260 -37.70 0.65 22.52
C GLU A 260 -38.46 0.84 21.21
N GLU A 261 -37.75 1.08 20.12
CA GLU A 261 -38.34 1.28 18.80
C GLU A 261 -38.57 -0.08 18.09
N LEU A 262 -37.79 -1.11 18.42
CA LEU A 262 -38.10 -2.51 18.07
C LEU A 262 -39.39 -2.97 18.76
N GLU A 263 -39.52 -2.72 20.06
CA GLU A 263 -40.71 -3.06 20.86
C GLU A 263 -41.96 -2.32 20.36
N GLN A 264 -41.85 -1.01 20.05
CA GLN A 264 -42.96 -0.20 19.55
C GLN A 264 -43.51 -0.70 18.20
N ASN A 265 -42.68 -1.38 17.41
CA ASN A 265 -43.07 -1.97 16.13
C ASN A 265 -43.33 -3.49 16.22
N ASN A 266 -43.46 -4.05 17.42
CA ASN A 266 -43.74 -5.47 17.73
C ASN A 266 -42.67 -6.47 17.27
N PHE A 267 -41.40 -6.07 17.28
CA PHE A 267 -40.28 -6.98 16.98
C PHE A 267 -39.69 -7.60 18.25
N VAL A 268 -39.09 -8.78 18.08
CA VAL A 268 -38.34 -9.45 19.15
C VAL A 268 -36.97 -8.79 19.25
N VAL A 269 -36.65 -8.22 20.41
CA VAL A 269 -35.33 -7.69 20.73
C VAL A 269 -34.36 -8.87 20.92
N PRO A 270 -33.32 -9.02 20.09
CA PRO A 270 -32.37 -10.11 20.24
C PRO A 270 -31.53 -9.95 21.51
N ALA A 271 -31.27 -11.05 22.22
CA ALA A 271 -30.47 -11.05 23.45
C ALA A 271 -28.96 -10.86 23.21
N GLU A 272 -28.49 -10.97 21.95
CA GLU A 272 -27.08 -10.81 21.56
C GLU A 272 -26.90 -9.71 20.48
N PRO A 273 -25.73 -9.05 20.42
CA PRO A 273 -25.44 -8.01 19.44
C PRO A 273 -25.54 -8.57 18.01
N HIS A 274 -26.23 -7.87 17.12
CA HIS A 274 -26.48 -8.26 15.73
C HIS A 274 -26.23 -7.06 14.81
N LEU A 275 -25.67 -7.32 13.62
CA LEU A 275 -25.05 -6.28 12.78
C LEU A 275 -26.05 -5.43 11.99
N ALA A 276 -27.23 -5.89 11.59
CA ALA A 276 -28.29 -5.02 11.05
C ALA A 276 -29.61 -5.78 10.96
N ILE A 277 -30.74 -5.09 11.15
CA ILE A 277 -32.08 -5.58 10.80
C ILE A 277 -32.60 -4.67 9.70
N ALA A 278 -32.79 -5.20 8.49
CA ALA A 278 -33.44 -4.46 7.40
C ALA A 278 -34.97 -4.63 7.51
N PHE A 279 -35.71 -3.53 7.35
CA PHE A 279 -37.16 -3.51 7.31
C PHE A 279 -37.63 -3.56 5.85
N LEU A 280 -38.53 -4.50 5.55
CA LEU A 280 -39.24 -4.54 4.28
C LEU A 280 -40.54 -3.74 4.38
N TYR A 281 -40.63 -2.58 3.72
CA TYR A 281 -41.87 -1.80 3.62
C TYR A 281 -42.60 -2.08 2.29
N ASN A 282 -43.94 -2.11 2.28
CA ASN A 282 -44.72 -2.09 1.03
C ASN A 282 -44.87 -0.66 0.47
N GLU A 283 -45.46 -0.51 -0.72
CA GLU A 283 -45.74 0.79 -1.37
C GLU A 283 -46.59 1.75 -0.51
N ALA A 284 -47.27 1.25 0.52
CA ALA A 284 -48.05 2.05 1.47
C ALA A 284 -47.27 2.42 2.75
N GLY A 285 -46.00 2.01 2.87
CA GLY A 285 -45.17 2.24 4.06
C GLY A 285 -45.43 1.27 5.22
N GLU A 286 -46.15 0.17 4.99
CA GLU A 286 -46.40 -0.87 6.00
C GLU A 286 -45.29 -1.92 5.99
N ILE A 287 -44.78 -2.28 7.16
CA ILE A 287 -43.76 -3.32 7.31
C ILE A 287 -44.36 -4.71 6.98
N LYS A 288 -43.73 -5.48 6.09
CA LYS A 288 -44.19 -6.80 5.63
C LYS A 288 -43.32 -7.97 6.07
N SER A 289 -42.03 -7.75 6.32
CA SER A 289 -41.11 -8.80 6.77
C SER A 289 -39.89 -8.19 7.48
N CYS A 290 -39.31 -8.95 8.40
CA CYS A 290 -37.97 -8.74 8.92
C CYS A 290 -37.17 -9.99 8.61
N THR A 291 -36.30 -9.90 7.63
CA THR A 291 -35.24 -10.89 7.46
C THR A 291 -33.99 -10.32 8.11
N MET A 292 -33.27 -11.15 8.87
CA MET A 292 -31.87 -10.84 9.15
C MET A 292 -31.17 -10.80 7.80
N VAL A 293 -30.99 -9.60 7.25
CA VAL A 293 -30.03 -9.43 6.18
C VAL A 293 -28.70 -9.54 6.89
N TYR A 294 -28.09 -10.72 6.79
CA TYR A 294 -26.65 -10.79 6.89
C TYR A 294 -26.15 -9.98 5.69
N ALA A 295 -25.99 -8.68 5.88
CA ALA A 295 -25.06 -7.97 5.04
C ALA A 295 -23.75 -8.73 5.27
N GLU A 296 -23.22 -9.35 4.23
CA GLU A 296 -21.82 -9.72 4.24
C GLU A 296 -21.09 -8.47 4.71
N ASP A 297 -20.39 -8.61 5.83
CA ASP A 297 -19.82 -7.55 6.65
C ASP A 297 -19.33 -6.32 5.86
N ALA A 298 -20.20 -5.34 5.61
CA ALA A 298 -19.79 -4.01 5.14
C ALA A 298 -19.33 -3.11 6.31
N THR A 299 -19.19 -3.67 7.53
CA THR A 299 -18.46 -2.99 8.63
C THR A 299 -16.95 -3.10 8.50
N ARG A 300 -16.46 -3.96 7.60
CA ARG A 300 -15.13 -3.74 7.05
C ARG A 300 -15.28 -2.52 6.18
N GLY A 301 -14.66 -1.42 6.57
CA GLY A 301 -14.43 -0.33 5.65
C GLY A 301 -13.59 -0.82 4.46
N VAL A 302 -12.68 0.01 3.99
CA VAL A 302 -11.57 -0.54 3.24
C VAL A 302 -10.88 -1.60 4.13
N LYS A 303 -10.86 -2.88 3.72
CA LYS A 303 -10.21 -3.95 4.48
C LYS A 303 -8.81 -3.47 4.92
N HIS A 304 -8.44 -3.68 6.19
CA HIS A 304 -7.14 -3.35 6.81
C HIS A 304 -6.85 -1.88 7.19
N PHE A 305 -7.86 -1.02 7.26
CA PHE A 305 -7.72 0.36 7.80
C PHE A 305 -8.17 0.55 9.25
N TYR A 306 -8.39 -0.55 9.98
CA TYR A 306 -8.78 -0.59 11.40
C TYR A 306 -7.69 -1.19 12.28
#